data_AF-A0A969T8R4-F1
#
_entry.id   AF-A0A969T8R4-F1
#
_cell.length_a   1.000
_cell.length_b   1.000
_cell.length_c   1.000
_cell.angle_alpha   90.00
_cell.angle_beta   90.00
_cell.angle_gamma   90.00
#
_symmetry.space_group_name_H-M   'P 1'
#
loop_
_entity.id
_entity.type
_entity.pdbx_description
1 polymer ?
#
loop_
_entity_poly.entity_id
_entity_poly.type
_entity_poly.pdbx_seq_one_letter_code
_entity_poly.pdbx_strand_id
1 'polypeptide(L)'
;MKIRYIILFTFVFCAFYFTKAQSVKFTADTSYIKELGEFFQKANKEEVMELFTQFTNVWNTGPLNVSQKSSIITVSNNLIKKRARIFPHFYNYMKYILSVLNSERIASQFNTW
;
A
#
# COMPACT_ATOMS: atom_id res chain seq x y z
N MET A 1 23.57 2.77 48.91
CA MET A 1 22.25 2.31 48.40
C MET A 1 21.78 2.99 47.11
N LYS A 2 22.15 4.25 46.82
CA LYS A 2 21.63 5.00 45.65
C LYS A 2 22.11 4.48 44.28
N ILE A 3 23.33 3.93 44.17
CA ILE A 3 23.90 3.42 42.90
C ILE A 3 23.13 2.22 42.33
N ARG A 4 22.56 1.38 43.19
CA ARG A 4 21.87 0.13 42.79
C ARG A 4 20.52 0.42 42.14
N TYR A 5 19.85 1.50 42.56
CA TYR A 5 18.62 2.00 41.93
C TYR A 5 18.89 2.74 40.62
N ILE A 6 20.04 3.42 40.50
CA ILE A 6 20.45 4.08 39.25
C ILE A 6 20.69 3.03 38.17
N ILE A 7 21.41 1.94 38.46
CA ILE A 7 21.67 0.85 37.49
C ILE A 7 20.36 0.17 37.07
N LEU A 8 19.44 -0.06 38.02
CA LEU A 8 18.13 -0.64 37.73
C LEU A 8 17.29 0.28 36.82
N PHE A 9 17.36 1.60 37.05
CA PHE A 9 16.66 2.60 36.26
C PHE A 9 17.23 2.74 34.84
N THR A 10 18.55 2.66 34.67
CA THR A 10 19.18 2.69 33.33
C THR A 10 18.88 1.42 32.53
N PHE A 11 18.83 0.25 33.18
CA PHE A 11 18.48 -1.02 32.52
C PHE A 11 17.04 -1.02 32.00
N VAL A 12 16.10 -0.45 32.76
CA VAL A 12 14.68 -0.32 32.33
C VAL A 12 14.55 0.66 31.16
N PHE A 13 15.35 1.73 31.10
CA PHE A 13 15.26 2.73 30.03
C PHE A 13 15.82 2.24 28.68
N CYS A 14 16.84 1.36 28.68
CA CYS A 14 17.40 0.78 27.45
C CYS A 14 16.49 -0.25 26.77
N ALA A 15 15.58 -0.89 27.51
CA ALA A 15 14.65 -1.89 26.95
C ALA A 15 13.57 -1.29 26.03
N PHE A 16 13.36 0.03 26.05
CA PHE A 16 12.29 0.69 25.27
C PHE A 16 12.66 1.00 23.80
N TYR A 17 13.91 0.79 23.36
CA TYR A 17 14.38 1.32 22.07
C TYR A 17 14.44 0.34 20.89
N PHE A 18 13.97 -0.91 21.02
CA PHE A 18 14.16 -1.92 19.96
C PHE A 18 12.88 -2.61 19.44
N THR A 19 11.78 -1.88 19.32
CA THR A 19 10.64 -2.36 18.51
C THR A 19 10.73 -1.78 17.10
N LYS A 20 11.26 -2.57 16.14
CA LYS A 20 11.03 -2.28 14.72
C LYS A 20 9.60 -2.69 14.39
N ALA A 21 8.67 -1.73 14.47
CA ALA A 21 7.34 -1.92 13.89
C ALA A 21 7.53 -2.28 12.41
N GLN A 22 7.20 -3.53 12.03
CA GLN A 22 7.25 -3.96 10.64
C GLN A 22 6.25 -3.10 9.85
N SER A 23 6.77 -2.12 9.10
CA SER A 23 5.96 -1.39 8.15
C SER A 23 5.48 -2.38 7.11
N VAL A 24 4.16 -2.38 6.83
CA VAL A 24 3.60 -3.11 5.68
C VAL A 24 4.48 -2.80 4.47
N LYS A 25 5.02 -3.82 3.82
CA LYS A 25 5.84 -3.68 2.63
C LYS A 25 5.25 -4.56 1.56
N PHE A 26 5.03 -3.98 0.40
CA PHE A 26 4.59 -4.71 -0.77
C PHE A 26 5.80 -5.42 -1.39
N THR A 27 5.73 -6.74 -1.51
CA THR A 27 6.93 -7.59 -1.69
C THR A 27 7.19 -7.97 -3.15
N ALA A 28 6.17 -8.46 -3.86
CA ALA A 28 6.27 -8.92 -5.25
C ALA A 28 4.93 -8.79 -5.98
N ASP A 29 4.94 -8.89 -7.31
CA ASP A 29 3.73 -8.87 -8.15
C ASP A 29 2.72 -9.96 -7.73
N THR A 30 3.20 -11.19 -7.52
CA THR A 30 2.36 -12.34 -7.13
C THR A 30 1.70 -12.21 -5.77
N SER A 31 2.27 -11.42 -4.85
CA SER A 31 1.72 -11.20 -3.51
C SER A 31 0.99 -9.85 -3.37
N TYR A 32 1.15 -8.93 -4.32
CA TYR A 32 0.71 -7.55 -4.19
C TYR A 32 -0.79 -7.42 -3.93
N ILE A 33 -1.63 -8.11 -4.70
CA ILE A 33 -3.09 -8.02 -4.53
C ILE A 33 -3.54 -8.56 -3.17
N LYS A 34 -2.92 -9.64 -2.70
CA LYS A 34 -3.21 -10.20 -1.37
C LYS A 34 -2.85 -9.19 -0.28
N GLU A 35 -1.63 -8.68 -0.32
CA GLU A 35 -1.12 -7.69 0.65
C GLU A 35 -1.94 -6.39 0.62
N LEU A 36 -2.37 -5.95 -0.57
CA LEU A 36 -3.21 -4.78 -0.76
C LEU A 36 -4.60 -4.98 -0.16
N GLY A 37 -5.20 -6.16 -0.33
CA GLY A 37 -6.48 -6.53 0.28
C GLY A 37 -6.41 -6.49 1.81
N GLU A 38 -5.39 -7.11 2.40
CA GLU A 38 -5.14 -7.07 3.85
C GLU A 38 -4.91 -5.64 4.36
N PHE A 39 -4.28 -4.79 3.55
CA PHE A 39 -4.09 -3.38 3.88
C PHE A 39 -5.41 -2.59 3.82
N PHE A 40 -6.25 -2.84 2.82
CA PHE A 40 -7.51 -2.10 2.60
C PHE A 40 -8.62 -2.49 3.56
N GLN A 41 -8.68 -3.75 3.99
CA GLN A 41 -9.63 -4.20 5.02
C GLN A 41 -9.53 -3.39 6.32
N LYS A 42 -8.34 -2.87 6.66
CA LYS A 42 -8.12 -2.04 7.85
C LYS A 42 -8.87 -0.70 7.82
N ALA A 43 -9.34 -0.25 6.65
CA ALA A 43 -10.12 0.99 6.54
C ALA A 43 -11.58 0.83 6.97
N ASN A 44 -12.11 -0.40 7.03
CA ASN A 44 -13.51 -0.71 7.33
C ASN A 44 -14.52 0.19 6.57
N LYS A 45 -14.29 0.35 5.27
CA LYS A 45 -15.06 1.22 4.37
C LYS A 45 -15.42 0.45 3.10
N GLU A 46 -16.70 0.39 2.78
CA GLU A 46 -17.21 -0.32 1.60
C GLU A 46 -16.64 0.25 0.30
N GLU A 47 -16.61 1.57 0.15
CA GLU A 47 -16.02 2.27 -1.01
C GLU A 47 -14.56 1.87 -1.29
N VAL A 48 -13.80 1.54 -0.24
CA VAL A 48 -12.40 1.14 -0.35
C VAL A 48 -12.31 -0.30 -0.88
N MET A 49 -13.22 -1.18 -0.44
CA MET A 49 -13.28 -2.58 -0.89
C MET A 49 -13.83 -2.71 -2.31
N GLU A 50 -14.79 -1.87 -2.70
CA GLU A 50 -15.25 -1.76 -4.08
C GLU A 50 -14.10 -1.37 -5.01
N LEU A 51 -13.33 -0.34 -4.63
CA LEU A 51 -12.16 0.10 -5.39
C LEU A 51 -11.11 -1.02 -5.51
N PHE A 52 -10.86 -1.76 -4.43
CA PHE A 52 -9.96 -2.91 -4.43
C PHE A 52 -10.41 -3.99 -5.42
N THR A 53 -11.71 -4.27 -5.48
CA THR A 53 -12.28 -5.27 -6.39
C THR A 53 -12.07 -4.87 -7.85
N GLN A 54 -12.37 -3.61 -8.17
CA GLN A 54 -12.14 -3.06 -9.52
C GLN A 54 -10.66 -3.11 -9.90
N PHE A 55 -9.78 -2.71 -8.98
CA PHE A 55 -8.34 -2.74 -9.19
C PHE A 55 -7.81 -4.15 -9.38
N THR A 56 -8.28 -5.13 -8.59
CA THR A 56 -7.89 -6.54 -8.71
C THR A 56 -8.23 -7.09 -10.09
N ASN A 57 -9.41 -6.76 -10.62
CA ASN A 57 -9.81 -7.19 -11.95
C ASN A 57 -8.83 -6.65 -13.02
N VAL A 58 -8.49 -5.36 -12.94
CA VAL A 58 -7.55 -4.72 -13.88
C VAL A 58 -6.12 -5.24 -13.70
N TRP A 59 -5.70 -5.59 -12.48
CA TRP A 59 -4.39 -6.17 -12.23
C TRP A 59 -4.21 -7.55 -12.89
N ASN A 60 -5.25 -8.37 -12.83
CA ASN A 60 -5.23 -9.74 -13.32
C ASN A 60 -5.52 -9.85 -14.83
N THR A 61 -6.40 -9.01 -15.35
CA THR A 61 -6.91 -9.12 -16.74
C THR A 61 -6.54 -7.92 -17.62
N GLY A 62 -6.09 -6.81 -17.02
CA GLY A 62 -5.84 -5.56 -17.71
C GLY A 62 -4.51 -5.51 -18.48
N PRO A 63 -4.26 -4.42 -19.22
CA PRO A 63 -3.12 -4.27 -20.12
C PRO A 63 -1.80 -3.95 -19.41
N LEU A 64 -1.73 -4.10 -18.08
CA LEU A 64 -0.57 -3.71 -17.30
C LEU A 64 0.61 -4.64 -17.56
N ASN A 65 1.69 -4.09 -18.11
CA ASN A 65 2.94 -4.81 -18.28
C ASN A 65 3.73 -4.89 -16.95
N VAL A 66 4.76 -5.75 -16.91
CA VAL A 66 5.58 -6.00 -15.72
C VAL A 66 6.23 -4.72 -15.17
N SER A 67 6.66 -3.81 -16.04
CA SER A 67 7.29 -2.54 -15.64
C SER A 67 6.28 -1.60 -14.97
N GLN A 68 5.07 -1.51 -15.50
CA GLN A 68 3.98 -0.73 -14.91
C GLN A 68 3.56 -1.29 -13.55
N LYS A 69 3.42 -2.61 -13.43
CA LYS A 69 3.12 -3.27 -12.15
C LYS A 69 4.19 -3.00 -11.10
N SER A 70 5.47 -3.11 -11.47
CA SER A 70 6.59 -2.80 -10.59
C SER A 70 6.62 -1.32 -10.15
N SER A 71 6.28 -0.41 -11.07
CA SER A 71 6.15 1.03 -10.76
C SER A 71 5.02 1.29 -9.77
N ILE A 72 3.86 0.64 -9.95
CA ILE A 72 2.73 0.76 -9.02
C ILE A 72 3.13 0.29 -7.62
N ILE A 73 3.78 -0.87 -7.50
CA ILE A 73 4.26 -1.42 -6.22
C ILE A 73 5.26 -0.48 -5.56
N THR A 74 6.17 0.12 -6.34
CA THR A 74 7.16 1.08 -5.84
C THR A 74 6.51 2.32 -5.25
N VAL A 75 5.54 2.90 -5.95
CA VAL A 75 4.80 4.06 -5.44
C VAL A 75 3.95 3.70 -4.22
N SER A 76 3.30 2.52 -4.21
CA SER A 76 2.58 2.00 -3.04
C SER A 76 3.48 1.89 -1.80
N ASN A 77 4.69 1.36 -1.96
CA ASN A 77 5.69 1.31 -0.89
C ASN A 77 6.15 2.70 -0.44
N ASN A 78 6.29 3.65 -1.37
CA ASN A 78 6.62 5.03 -1.03
C ASN A 78 5.51 5.72 -0.23
N LEU A 79 4.24 5.44 -0.53
CA LEU A 79 3.09 5.93 0.23
C LEU A 79 3.10 5.38 1.65
N ILE A 80 3.38 4.09 1.83
CA ILE A 80 3.50 3.49 3.18
C ILE A 80 4.68 4.12 3.94
N LYS A 81 5.84 4.29 3.29
CA LYS A 81 7.01 4.94 3.90
C LYS A 81 6.70 6.37 4.36
N LYS A 82 5.84 7.07 3.61
CA LYS A 82 5.34 8.42 3.95
C LYS A 82 4.16 8.40 4.93
N ARG A 83 3.79 7.25 5.49
CA ARG A 83 2.67 7.06 6.43
C ARG A 83 1.34 7.56 5.85
N ALA A 84 1.15 7.41 4.53
CA ALA A 84 -0.10 7.74 3.88
C ALA A 84 -1.24 6.90 4.48
N ARG A 85 -2.36 7.56 4.78
CA ARG A 85 -3.56 6.86 5.28
C ARG A 85 -4.21 6.08 4.15
N ILE A 86 -4.87 4.96 4.48
CA ILE A 86 -5.63 4.16 3.49
C ILE A 86 -6.65 5.06 2.80
N PHE A 87 -7.41 5.82 3.59
CA PHE A 87 -8.29 6.87 3.12
C PHE A 87 -7.86 8.25 3.66
N PRO A 88 -7.85 9.31 2.84
CA PRO A 88 -8.15 9.33 1.41
C PRO A 88 -6.93 9.07 0.50
N HIS A 89 -5.71 9.02 1.04
CA HIS A 89 -4.48 9.12 0.21
C HIS A 89 -4.27 7.89 -0.67
N PHE A 90 -4.23 6.69 -0.09
CA PHE A 90 -3.98 5.47 -0.85
C PHE A 90 -5.17 5.14 -1.77
N TYR A 91 -6.38 5.37 -1.28
CA TYR A 91 -7.62 5.30 -2.07
C TYR A 91 -7.55 6.18 -3.32
N ASN A 92 -7.20 7.47 -3.18
CA ASN A 92 -7.11 8.39 -4.33
C ASN A 92 -6.04 7.98 -5.33
N TYR A 93 -4.91 7.45 -4.85
CA TYR A 93 -3.86 6.93 -5.73
C TYR A 93 -4.34 5.72 -6.55
N MET A 94 -4.99 4.74 -5.91
CA MET A 94 -5.56 3.59 -6.63
C MET A 94 -6.66 4.01 -7.61
N LYS A 95 -7.52 4.96 -7.21
CA LYS A 95 -8.55 5.53 -8.07
C LYS A 95 -7.96 6.23 -9.30
N TYR A 96 -6.89 6.99 -9.11
CA TYR A 96 -6.17 7.63 -10.21
C TYR A 96 -5.65 6.62 -11.23
N ILE A 97 -5.03 5.51 -10.79
CA ILE A 97 -4.54 4.46 -11.71
C ILE A 97 -5.70 3.90 -12.55
N LEU A 98 -6.83 3.58 -11.92
CA LEU A 98 -8.00 3.07 -12.63
C LEU A 98 -8.53 4.08 -13.66
N SER A 99 -8.56 5.36 -13.32
CA SER A 99 -8.97 6.42 -14.25
C SER A 99 -8.03 6.54 -15.45
N VAL A 100 -6.72 6.48 -15.25
CA VAL A 100 -5.72 6.52 -16.34
C VAL A 100 -5.91 5.34 -17.28
N LEU A 101 -6.01 4.11 -16.74
CA LEU A 101 -6.17 2.90 -17.56
C LEU A 101 -7.49 2.90 -18.35
N ASN A 102 -8.57 3.39 -17.73
CA ASN A 102 -9.83 3.57 -18.43
C ASN A 102 -9.72 4.60 -19.58
N SER A 103 -8.98 5.69 -19.38
CA SER A 103 -8.78 6.71 -20.41
C SER A 103 -7.98 6.18 -21.60
N GLU A 104 -6.93 5.40 -21.35
CA GLU A 104 -6.13 4.76 -22.41
C GLU A 104 -6.97 3.76 -23.22
N ARG A 105 -7.83 2.98 -22.54
CA ARG A 105 -8.77 2.07 -23.18
C ARG A 105 -9.78 2.80 -24.06
N ILE A 106 -10.29 3.94 -23.62
CA ILE A 106 -11.22 4.76 -24.42
C ILE A 106 -10.49 5.33 -25.65
N ALA A 107 -9.27 5.84 -25.48
CA ALA A 107 -8.47 6.36 -26.58
C ALA A 107 -8.17 5.29 -27.64
N SER A 108 -7.85 4.06 -27.24
CA SER A 108 -7.62 2.97 -28.19
C SER A 108 -8.88 2.54 -28.93
N GLN A 109 -10.03 2.51 -28.26
CA GLN A 109 -11.33 2.22 -28.88
C GLN A 109 -11.74 3.30 -29.89
N PHE A 110 -11.54 4.57 -29.55
CA PHE A 110 -11.87 5.69 -30.44
C PHE A 110 -11.07 5.65 -31.75
N ASN A 111 -9.78 5.27 -31.70
CA ASN A 111 -8.95 5.12 -32.89
C ASN A 111 -9.34 3.91 -33.78
N THR A 112 -10.26 3.06 -33.33
CA THR A 112 -10.76 1.89 -34.07
C THR A 112 -12.08 2.17 -34.78
N TRP A 113 -12.74 3.30 -34.49
CA TRP A 113 -13.93 3.79 -35.19
C TRP A 113 -13.55 4.59 -36.42
#